data_AF-A0A2U0SGK3-F1
#
_entry.id   AF-A0A2U0SGK3-F1
#
_cell.length_a   1.000
_cell.length_b   1.000
_cell.length_c   1.000
_cell.angle_alpha   90.00
_cell.angle_beta   90.00
_cell.angle_gamma   90.00
#
_symmetry.space_group_name_H-M   'P 1'
#
loop_
_entity.id
_entity.type
_entity.pdbx_description
1 polymer ?
#
loop_
_entity_poly.entity_id
_entity_poly.type
_entity_poly.pdbx_seq_one_letter_code
_entity_poly.pdbx_strand_id
1 'polypeptide(L)'
;MSCLPMSEPSNPHPLPGYDPFAGVLHSVMAGEIREIREKLELLAEVLVCDEHFANNYLEQLQAFDYLIQHADECVNLLDRIAGGEDSLSAISHVRLGAVQDRLRTALKGQ
;
A
#
# COMPACT_ATOMS: atom_id res chain seq x y z
N MET A 1 -11.63 -31.70 -48.21
CA MET A 1 -11.53 -31.27 -46.80
C MET A 1 -10.14 -30.70 -46.61
N SER A 2 -10.02 -29.38 -46.46
CA SER A 2 -8.73 -28.70 -46.33
C SER A 2 -8.50 -28.42 -44.84
N CYS A 3 -7.50 -29.07 -44.26
CA CYS A 3 -7.06 -28.80 -42.89
C CYS A 3 -6.26 -27.50 -42.90
N LEU A 4 -6.83 -26.42 -42.33
CA LEU A 4 -6.09 -25.20 -42.05
C LEU A 4 -5.03 -25.48 -40.97
N PRO A 5 -3.83 -24.90 -41.06
CA PRO A 5 -2.82 -25.06 -40.03
C PRO A 5 -3.30 -24.36 -38.75
N MET A 6 -3.39 -25.15 -37.67
CA MET A 6 -3.65 -24.66 -36.32
C MET A 6 -2.50 -23.71 -35.95
N SER A 7 -2.80 -22.42 -35.79
CA SER A 7 -1.83 -21.47 -35.25
C SER A 7 -1.55 -21.87 -33.81
N GLU A 8 -0.31 -22.24 -33.50
CA GLU A 8 0.12 -22.51 -32.12
C GLU A 8 -0.23 -21.31 -31.22
N PRO A 9 -0.68 -21.54 -29.98
CA PRO A 9 -0.88 -20.45 -29.04
C PRO A 9 0.48 -19.76 -28.85
N SER A 10 0.56 -18.50 -29.26
CA SER A 10 1.74 -17.67 -29.07
C SER A 10 2.11 -17.70 -27.59
N ASN A 11 3.22 -18.36 -27.26
CA ASN A 11 3.79 -18.28 -25.91
C ASN A 11 4.00 -16.80 -25.60
N PRO A 12 3.28 -16.21 -24.63
CA PRO A 12 3.50 -14.82 -24.28
C PRO A 12 4.87 -14.76 -23.60
N HIS A 13 5.87 -14.29 -24.33
CA HIS A 13 7.13 -13.91 -23.72
C HIS A 13 6.84 -12.80 -22.69
N PRO A 14 7.27 -12.94 -21.43
CA PRO A 14 7.11 -11.88 -20.45
C PRO A 14 7.76 -10.61 -20.98
N LEU A 15 7.02 -9.51 -21.01
CA LEU A 15 7.58 -8.21 -21.35
C LEU A 15 8.69 -7.88 -20.34
N PRO A 16 9.87 -7.38 -20.76
CA PRO A 16 10.92 -6.98 -19.83
C PRO A 16 10.39 -5.98 -18.80
N GLY A 17 10.55 -6.29 -17.50
CA GLY A 17 10.06 -5.46 -16.40
C GLY A 17 8.60 -5.67 -16.01
N TYR A 18 7.87 -6.56 -16.69
CA TYR A 18 6.53 -6.98 -16.27
C TYR A 18 6.63 -8.13 -15.27
N ASP A 19 6.15 -7.89 -14.06
CA ASP A 19 5.98 -8.92 -13.03
C ASP A 19 4.49 -9.30 -12.92
N PRO A 20 4.10 -10.53 -13.33
CA PRO A 20 2.71 -10.98 -13.23
C PRO A 20 2.22 -11.16 -11.79
N PHE A 21 3.13 -11.24 -10.81
CA PHE A 21 2.79 -11.41 -9.40
C PHE A 21 2.67 -10.08 -8.64
N ALA A 22 3.08 -8.96 -9.24
CA ALA A 22 3.11 -7.66 -8.56
C ALA A 22 1.75 -7.26 -7.96
N GLY A 23 0.65 -7.48 -8.70
CA GLY A 23 -0.70 -7.17 -8.20
C GLY A 23 -1.09 -8.01 -6.97
N VAL A 24 -0.80 -9.31 -7.00
CA VAL A 24 -1.05 -10.21 -5.87
C VAL A 24 -0.18 -9.83 -4.68
N LEU A 25 1.10 -9.54 -4.91
CA LEU A 25 2.03 -9.12 -3.87
C LEU A 25 1.57 -7.82 -3.21
N HIS A 26 1.15 -6.81 -3.98
CA HIS A 26 0.62 -5.56 -3.43
C HIS A 26 -0.61 -5.79 -2.55
N SER A 27 -1.55 -6.64 -2.99
CA SER A 27 -2.75 -6.97 -2.21
C SER A 27 -2.43 -7.68 -0.89
N VAL A 28 -1.50 -8.64 -0.90
CA VAL A 28 -1.03 -9.32 0.31
C VAL A 28 -0.33 -8.34 1.24
N MET A 29 0.57 -7.49 0.73
CA MET A 29 1.25 -6.47 1.52
C MET A 29 0.27 -5.46 2.13
N ALA A 30 -0.79 -5.09 1.42
CA ALA A 30 -1.87 -4.28 1.96
C ALA A 30 -2.56 -5.01 3.13
N GLY A 31 -2.76 -6.33 3.02
CA GLY A 31 -3.19 -7.21 4.12
C GLY A 31 -2.34 -7.10 5.37
N GLU A 32 -1.03 -7.31 5.23
CA GLU A 32 -0.08 -7.25 6.35
C GLU A 32 -0.08 -5.86 7.02
N ILE A 33 -0.16 -4.79 6.24
CA ILE A 33 -0.18 -3.42 6.79
C ILE A 33 -1.50 -3.14 7.53
N ARG A 34 -2.65 -3.64 7.06
CA ARG A 34 -3.91 -3.54 7.79
C ARG A 34 -3.82 -4.25 9.14
N GLU A 35 -3.25 -5.45 9.20
CA GLU A 35 -3.08 -6.17 10.46
C GLU A 35 -2.17 -5.39 11.43
N ILE A 36 -1.06 -4.81 10.93
CA ILE A 36 -0.18 -3.96 11.74
C ILE A 36 -0.95 -2.74 12.27
N ARG A 37 -1.75 -2.07 11.44
CA ARG A 37 -2.58 -0.93 11.83
C ARG A 37 -3.55 -1.29 12.96
N GLU A 38 -4.27 -2.40 12.81
CA GLU A 38 -5.21 -2.90 13.82
C GLU A 38 -4.51 -3.18 15.17
N LYS A 39 -3.31 -3.79 15.14
CA LYS A 39 -2.54 -3.98 16.39
C LYS A 39 -2.08 -2.67 17.01
N LEU A 40 -1.72 -1.67 16.21
CA LEU A 40 -1.35 -0.34 16.70
C LEU A 40 -2.55 0.39 17.32
N GLU A 41 -3.72 0.31 16.71
CA GLU A 41 -4.97 0.87 17.25
C GLU A 41 -5.30 0.27 18.62
N LEU A 42 -5.24 -1.06 18.75
CA LEU A 42 -5.48 -1.75 20.02
C LEU A 42 -4.45 -1.37 21.10
N LEU A 43 -3.19 -1.22 20.74
CA LEU A 43 -2.15 -0.77 21.68
C LEU A 43 -2.41 0.66 22.14
N ALA A 44 -2.76 1.56 21.22
CA ALA A 44 -3.10 2.94 21.55
C ALA A 44 -4.29 3.00 22.51
N GLU A 45 -5.34 2.21 22.28
CA GLU A 45 -6.52 2.11 23.15
C GLU A 45 -6.16 1.70 24.58
N VAL A 46 -5.27 0.72 24.75
CA VAL A 46 -4.81 0.28 26.07
C VAL A 46 -4.02 1.39 26.77
N LEU A 47 -3.15 2.11 26.05
CA LEU A 47 -2.30 3.15 26.63
C LEU A 47 -3.09 4.39 27.06
N VAL A 48 -4.13 4.78 26.31
CA VAL A 48 -4.95 5.94 26.68
C VAL A 48 -5.88 5.69 27.87
N CYS A 49 -6.11 4.42 28.23
CA CYS A 49 -6.90 4.07 29.42
C CYS A 49 -6.20 4.41 30.74
N ASP A 50 -4.86 4.59 30.75
CA ASP A 50 -4.12 5.06 31.91
C ASP A 50 -4.01 6.60 31.87
N GLU A 51 -4.80 7.27 32.70
CA GLU A 51 -4.87 8.73 32.77
C GLU A 51 -3.52 9.37 33.11
N HIS A 52 -2.71 8.75 33.98
CA HIS A 52 -1.40 9.30 34.34
C HIS A 52 -0.42 9.19 33.17
N PHE A 53 -0.43 8.04 32.47
CA PHE A 53 0.37 7.85 31.28
C PHE A 53 -0.02 8.81 30.15
N ALA A 54 -1.32 8.90 29.84
CA ALA A 54 -1.84 9.73 28.75
C ALA A 54 -1.51 11.21 28.95
N ASN A 55 -1.64 11.72 30.19
CA ASN A 55 -1.32 13.11 30.51
C ASN A 55 0.18 13.42 30.36
N ASN A 56 1.06 12.44 30.62
CA ASN A 56 2.51 12.63 30.53
C ASN A 56 3.07 12.49 29.10
N TYR A 57 2.36 11.79 28.21
CA TYR A 57 2.87 11.39 26.89
C TYR A 57 1.93 11.75 25.73
N LEU A 58 1.12 12.80 25.88
CA LEU A 58 0.11 13.19 24.89
C LEU A 58 0.69 13.43 23.49
N GLU A 59 1.86 14.07 23.38
CA GLU A 59 2.52 14.31 22.09
C GLU A 59 2.99 13.00 21.43
N GLN A 60 3.49 12.05 22.21
CA GLN A 60 3.91 10.73 21.70
C GLN A 60 2.69 9.89 21.30
N LEU A 61 1.57 10.06 21.99
CA LEU A 61 0.32 9.40 21.62
C LEU A 61 -0.23 9.91 20.28
N GLN A 62 -0.04 11.19 19.94
CA GLN A 62 -0.36 11.71 18.59
C GLN A 62 0.45 11.03 17.47
N ALA A 63 1.63 10.48 17.78
CA ALA A 63 2.39 9.71 16.79
C ALA A 63 1.68 8.41 16.40
N PHE A 64 0.86 7.82 17.28
CA PHE A 64 0.04 6.66 16.92
C PHE A 64 -1.02 7.04 15.88
N ASP A 65 -1.71 8.16 16.05
CA ASP A 65 -2.69 8.64 15.07
C ASP A 65 -2.05 8.84 13.69
N TYR A 66 -0.87 9.45 13.66
CA TYR A 66 -0.10 9.59 12.42
C TYR A 66 0.27 8.23 11.81
N LEU A 67 0.72 7.26 12.62
CA LEU A 67 1.06 5.91 12.14
C LEU A 67 -0.15 5.18 11.56
N ILE A 68 -1.31 5.30 12.21
CA ILE A 68 -2.58 4.72 11.74
C ILE A 68 -2.96 5.33 10.39
N GLN A 69 -2.97 6.67 10.29
CA GLN A 69 -3.27 7.36 9.04
C GLN A 69 -2.25 7.02 7.94
N HIS A 70 -0.97 6.91 8.29
CA HIS A 70 0.08 6.57 7.35
C HIS A 70 -0.09 5.15 6.80
N ALA A 71 -0.40 4.18 7.67
CA ALA A 71 -0.68 2.80 7.29
C ALA A 71 -1.88 2.74 6.32
N ASP A 72 -2.96 3.45 6.61
CA ASP A 72 -4.14 3.50 5.74
C ASP A 72 -3.83 4.06 4.36
N GLU A 73 -3.05 5.14 4.25
CA GLU A 73 -2.65 5.68 2.95
C GLU A 73 -1.82 4.67 2.13
N CYS A 74 -0.94 3.90 2.79
CA CYS A 74 -0.16 2.85 2.16
C CYS A 74 -1.04 1.67 1.68
N VAL A 75 -1.99 1.23 2.51
CA VAL A 75 -2.97 0.19 2.16
C VAL A 75 -3.78 0.61 0.95
N ASN A 76 -4.37 1.81 0.99
CA ASN A 76 -5.20 2.32 -0.09
C ASN A 76 -4.41 2.48 -1.39
N LEU A 77 -3.14 2.88 -1.32
CA LEU A 77 -2.25 2.93 -2.48
C LEU A 77 -2.01 1.54 -3.07
N LEU A 78 -1.64 0.57 -2.24
CA LEU A 78 -1.36 -0.80 -2.67
C LEU A 78 -2.60 -1.47 -3.27
N ASP A 79 -3.78 -1.27 -2.68
CA ASP A 79 -5.04 -1.79 -3.21
C ASP A 79 -5.38 -1.20 -4.58
N ARG A 80 -5.16 0.10 -4.79
CA ARG A 80 -5.34 0.75 -6.10
C ARG A 80 -4.43 0.14 -7.16
N ILE A 81 -3.14 -0.02 -6.84
CA ILE A 81 -2.16 -0.61 -7.79
C ILE A 81 -2.48 -2.09 -8.03
N ALA A 82 -2.88 -2.84 -7.01
CA ALA A 82 -3.33 -4.23 -7.15
C ALA A 82 -4.60 -4.33 -8.03
N GLY A 83 -5.47 -3.33 -7.97
CA GLY A 83 -6.65 -3.17 -8.84
C GLY A 83 -6.32 -2.76 -10.28
N GLY A 84 -5.04 -2.55 -10.62
CA GLY A 84 -4.56 -2.23 -11.96
C GLY A 84 -4.44 -0.73 -12.26
N GLU A 85 -4.56 0.14 -11.26
CA GLU A 85 -4.30 1.57 -11.43
C GLU A 85 -2.80 1.83 -11.63
N ASP A 86 -2.45 2.78 -12.51
CA ASP A 86 -1.06 3.18 -12.68
C ASP A 86 -0.52 3.91 -11.45
N SER A 87 0.79 3.77 -11.20
CA SER A 87 1.40 4.28 -9.97
C SER A 87 1.25 5.80 -9.78
N LEU A 88 1.26 6.60 -10.85
CA LEU A 88 1.19 8.06 -10.73
C LEU A 88 -0.23 8.52 -10.38
N SER A 89 -1.24 7.92 -11.01
CA SER A 89 -2.65 8.14 -10.68
C SER A 89 -2.94 7.68 -9.25
N ALA A 90 -2.49 6.48 -8.88
CA ALA A 90 -2.73 5.93 -7.55
C ALA A 90 -2.08 6.79 -6.43
N ILE A 91 -0.91 7.37 -6.68
CA ILE A 91 -0.25 8.32 -5.76
C ILE A 91 -1.02 9.65 -5.66
N SER A 92 -1.65 10.12 -6.74
CA SER A 92 -2.41 11.38 -6.74
C SER A 92 -3.57 11.39 -5.74
N HIS A 93 -4.08 10.20 -5.41
CA HIS A 93 -5.15 9.99 -4.43
C HIS A 93 -4.67 9.89 -2.97
N VAL A 94 -3.35 9.88 -2.71
CA VAL A 94 -2.79 9.89 -1.35
C VAL A 94 -3.03 11.25 -0.69
N ARG A 95 -3.66 11.29 0.48
CA ARG A 95 -4.06 12.57 1.12
C ARG A 95 -2.98 13.14 2.04
N LEU A 96 -2.12 12.29 2.59
CA LEU A 96 -0.97 12.74 3.37
C LEU A 96 0.09 13.34 2.45
N GLY A 97 0.15 14.67 2.35
CA GLY A 97 1.06 15.39 1.44
C GLY A 97 2.52 14.95 1.57
N ALA A 98 3.02 14.82 2.80
CA ALA A 98 4.39 14.35 3.04
C ALA A 98 4.66 12.94 2.49
N VAL A 99 3.65 12.05 2.49
CA VAL A 99 3.75 10.70 1.92
C VAL A 99 3.71 10.78 0.40
N GLN A 100 2.76 11.52 -0.14
CA GLN A 100 2.60 11.75 -1.58
C GLN A 100 3.89 12.31 -2.19
N ASP A 101 4.51 13.30 -1.56
CA ASP A 101 5.75 13.92 -2.03
C ASP A 101 6.93 12.96 -2.02
N ARG A 102 7.08 12.14 -0.96
CA ARG A 102 8.12 11.10 -0.89
C ARG A 102 7.97 10.09 -2.03
N LEU A 103 6.75 9.61 -2.27
CA LEU A 103 6.46 8.63 -3.32
C LEU A 103 6.72 9.20 -4.71
N ARG A 104 6.25 10.42 -4.99
CA ARG A 104 6.53 11.11 -6.25
C ARG A 104 8.02 11.34 -6.48
N THR A 105 8.76 11.64 -5.42
CA THR A 105 10.21 11.83 -5.50
C THR A 105 10.92 10.52 -5.83
N ALA A 106 10.53 9.41 -5.20
CA ALA A 106 11.09 8.09 -5.47
C ALA A 106 10.89 7.66 -6.94
N LEU A 107 9.71 7.91 -7.52
CA LEU A 107 9.43 7.55 -8.90
C LEU A 107 10.14 8.40 -9.96
N LYS A 108 10.72 9.55 -9.58
CA LYS A 108 11.52 10.37 -10.49
C LYS A 108 12.91 9.80 -10.76
N GLY A 109 13.34 8.77 -10.02
CA GLY A 109 14.63 8.11 -10.19
C GLY A 109 15.80 9.08 -10.02
N GLN A 110 16.28 9.24 -8.79
CA GLN A 110 17.63 9.80 -8.57
C GLN A 110 18.68 8.72 -8.79
#